data_AF-A0A6G2DEN6-F1
#
_entry.id   AF-A0A6G2DEN6-F1
#
_cell.length_a   1.000
_cell.length_b   1.000
_cell.length_c   1.000
_cell.angle_alpha   90.00
_cell.angle_beta   90.00
_cell.angle_gamma   90.00
#
_symmetry.space_group_name_H-M   'P 1'
#
loop_
_entity.id
_entity.type
_entity.pdbx_description
1 polymer ?
#
loop_
_entity_poly.entity_id
_entity_poly.type
_entity_poly.pdbx_seq_one_letter_code
_entity_poly.pdbx_strand_id
1 'polypeptide(L)'
;PVEPPKPQESWVQEAAKLKGVDSYYVTNSTNAILTYQDKKVENANLTGGNRTYMDAVKNEIIAGRSLREQDFKEFASVILLDEELSISLFESPQEAINKVVEVNGFSYRVIGVYTSPE
;
A
#
# COMPACT_ATOMS: atom_id res chain seq x y z
N PRO A 1 -14.90 -22.03 -26.05
CA PRO A 1 -14.97 -21.47 -24.68
C PRO A 1 -14.93 -19.94 -24.74
N VAL A 2 -15.90 -19.26 -24.13
CA VAL A 2 -15.90 -17.79 -24.06
C VAL A 2 -15.00 -17.40 -22.89
N GLU A 3 -13.98 -16.58 -23.15
CA GLU A 3 -13.11 -16.07 -22.11
C GLU A 3 -13.91 -15.07 -21.24
N PRO A 4 -13.88 -15.20 -19.90
CA PRO A 4 -14.56 -14.24 -19.04
C PRO A 4 -13.90 -12.86 -19.16
N PRO A 5 -14.67 -11.78 -18.98
CA PRO A 5 -14.12 -10.46 -19.12
C PRO A 5 -13.17 -10.15 -17.95
N LYS A 6 -12.15 -9.33 -18.22
CA LYS A 6 -11.23 -8.86 -17.18
C LYS A 6 -11.99 -8.02 -16.16
N PRO A 7 -11.78 -8.23 -14.85
CA PRO A 7 -12.45 -7.44 -13.82
C PRO A 7 -12.12 -5.95 -13.95
N GLN A 8 -13.11 -5.11 -13.70
CA GLN A 8 -12.98 -3.65 -13.67
C GLN A 8 -13.38 -3.11 -12.31
N GLU A 9 -12.60 -2.16 -11.78
CA GLU A 9 -12.91 -1.49 -10.51
C GLU A 9 -14.29 -0.83 -10.52
N SER A 10 -14.72 -0.29 -11.67
CA SER A 10 -16.03 0.33 -11.86
C SER A 10 -17.19 -0.63 -11.55
N TRP A 11 -17.03 -1.93 -11.79
CA TRP A 11 -18.07 -2.92 -11.48
C TRP A 11 -18.19 -3.15 -9.98
N VAL A 12 -17.05 -3.15 -9.27
CA VAL A 12 -17.02 -3.25 -7.81
C VAL A 12 -17.63 -2.01 -7.17
N GLN A 13 -17.28 -0.84 -7.70
CA GLN A 13 -17.85 0.44 -7.26
C GLN A 13 -19.37 0.50 -7.46
N GLU A 14 -19.89 -0.02 -8.57
CA GLU A 14 -21.35 -0.08 -8.80
C GLU A 14 -22.03 -1.05 -7.83
N ALA A 15 -21.46 -2.25 -7.66
CA ALA A 15 -22.00 -3.24 -6.73
C ALA A 15 -21.99 -2.76 -5.27
N ALA A 16 -21.03 -1.93 -4.89
CA ALA A 16 -20.92 -1.35 -3.56
C ALA A 16 -22.05 -0.38 -3.18
N LYS A 17 -22.91 0.02 -4.13
CA LYS A 17 -24.11 0.85 -3.86
C LYS A 17 -25.25 0.07 -3.19
N LEU A 18 -25.16 -1.26 -3.12
CA LEU A 18 -26.19 -2.09 -2.50
C LEU A 18 -26.33 -1.78 -1.02
N LYS A 19 -27.58 -1.73 -0.54
CA LYS A 19 -27.88 -1.48 0.87
C LYS A 19 -27.22 -2.54 1.75
N GLY A 20 -26.44 -2.10 2.73
CA GLY A 20 -25.70 -2.97 3.67
C GLY A 20 -24.23 -3.19 3.31
N VAL A 21 -23.74 -2.61 2.21
CA VAL A 21 -22.30 -2.53 1.92
C VAL A 21 -21.76 -1.19 2.42
N ASP A 22 -20.84 -1.22 3.38
CA ASP A 22 -20.30 0.01 3.99
C ASP A 22 -19.14 0.64 3.18
N SER A 23 -18.34 -0.18 2.50
CA SER A 23 -17.21 0.27 1.68
C SER A 23 -16.78 -0.79 0.68
N TYR A 24 -15.88 -0.43 -0.24
CA TYR A 24 -15.24 -1.36 -1.16
C TYR A 24 -13.77 -1.03 -1.34
N TYR A 25 -13.00 -2.02 -1.76
CA TYR A 25 -11.63 -1.86 -2.22
C TYR A 25 -11.25 -3.02 -3.14
N VAL A 26 -10.18 -2.84 -3.91
CA VAL A 26 -9.54 -3.91 -4.68
C VAL A 26 -8.04 -3.86 -4.44
N THR A 27 -7.39 -5.02 -4.44
CA THR A 27 -5.96 -5.13 -4.17
C THR A 27 -5.26 -6.02 -5.20
N ASN A 28 -3.97 -5.79 -5.35
CA ASN A 28 -3.02 -6.78 -5.82
C ASN A 28 -2.06 -7.11 -4.66
N SER A 29 -1.47 -8.30 -4.65
CA SER A 29 -0.56 -8.71 -3.59
C SER A 29 0.60 -9.53 -4.12
N THR A 30 1.77 -9.35 -3.53
CA THR A 30 2.93 -10.20 -3.78
C THR A 30 3.83 -10.25 -2.55
N ASN A 31 4.62 -11.31 -2.42
CA ASN A 31 5.69 -11.32 -1.44
C ASN A 31 6.88 -10.52 -1.96
N ALA A 32 7.46 -9.71 -1.09
CA ALA A 32 8.57 -8.85 -1.43
C ALA A 32 9.73 -9.02 -0.45
N ILE A 33 10.93 -8.84 -0.99
CA ILE A 33 12.14 -8.59 -0.23
C ILE A 33 12.35 -7.08 -0.22
N LEU A 34 12.44 -6.50 0.97
CA LEU A 34 12.78 -5.09 1.14
C LEU A 34 14.22 -4.97 1.59
N THR A 35 14.97 -4.10 0.94
CA THR A 35 16.34 -3.76 1.35
C THR A 35 16.53 -2.26 1.48
N TYR A 36 17.23 -1.87 2.54
CA TYR A 36 17.68 -0.50 2.76
C TYR A 36 19.07 -0.56 3.38
N GLN A 37 20.08 -0.03 2.66
CA GLN A 37 21.48 -0.13 3.06
C GLN A 37 21.91 -1.59 3.32
N ASP A 38 22.36 -1.91 4.52
CA ASP A 38 22.74 -3.24 4.99
C ASP A 38 21.57 -4.03 5.61
N LYS A 39 20.40 -3.42 5.77
CA LYS A 39 19.21 -4.03 6.34
C LYS A 39 18.35 -4.70 5.27
N LYS A 40 17.78 -5.85 5.63
CA LYS A 40 16.95 -6.68 4.74
C LYS A 40 15.78 -7.28 5.52
N VAL A 41 14.58 -7.19 4.95
CA VAL A 41 13.39 -7.90 5.41
C VAL A 41 12.90 -8.82 4.30
N GLU A 42 12.78 -10.11 4.61
CA GLU A 42 12.31 -11.12 3.69
C GLU A 42 10.83 -11.43 3.94
N ASN A 43 10.11 -11.82 2.89
CA ASN A 43 8.72 -12.26 2.95
C ASN A 43 7.73 -11.20 3.49
N ALA A 44 7.98 -9.92 3.22
CA ALA A 44 6.98 -8.89 3.49
C ALA A 44 5.85 -8.97 2.46
N ASN A 45 4.60 -8.82 2.90
CA ASN A 45 3.46 -8.79 1.99
C ASN A 45 3.28 -7.38 1.39
N LEU A 46 3.60 -7.22 0.11
CA LEU A 46 3.37 -5.98 -0.62
C LEU A 46 1.94 -5.95 -1.16
N THR A 47 1.14 -5.01 -0.65
CA THR A 47 -0.24 -4.80 -1.09
C THR A 47 -0.35 -3.56 -1.98
N GLY A 48 -0.82 -3.74 -3.21
CA GLY A 48 -1.20 -2.65 -4.12
C GLY A 48 -2.70 -2.38 -4.01
N GLY A 49 -3.09 -1.46 -3.14
CA GLY A 49 -4.50 -1.05 -2.96
C GLY A 49 -4.93 0.02 -3.96
N ASN A 50 -6.22 0.03 -4.31
CA ASN A 50 -6.84 1.16 -5.00
C ASN A 50 -7.07 2.35 -4.05
N ARG A 51 -7.61 3.46 -4.57
CA ARG A 51 -7.78 4.73 -3.81
C ARG A 51 -8.61 4.58 -2.54
N THR A 52 -9.55 3.64 -2.50
CA THR A 52 -10.44 3.43 -1.34
C THR A 52 -9.82 2.51 -0.28
N TYR A 53 -8.73 1.81 -0.60
CA TYR A 53 -8.16 0.76 0.25
C TYR A 53 -7.83 1.25 1.65
N MET A 54 -7.03 2.31 1.77
CA MET A 54 -6.54 2.81 3.07
C MET A 54 -7.67 3.18 4.02
N ASP A 55 -8.71 3.84 3.49
CA ASP A 55 -9.87 4.25 4.28
C ASP A 55 -10.77 3.05 4.62
N ALA A 56 -10.96 2.12 3.67
CA ALA A 56 -11.82 0.96 3.86
C ALA A 56 -11.26 -0.02 4.92
N VAL A 57 -9.94 -0.19 4.96
CA VAL A 57 -9.27 -1.02 5.99
C VAL A 57 -8.92 -0.23 7.26
N LYS A 58 -9.21 1.07 7.29
CA LYS A 58 -9.03 1.97 8.45
C LYS A 58 -7.59 2.04 8.95
N ASN A 59 -6.62 2.00 8.05
CA ASN A 59 -5.21 2.19 8.41
C ASN A 59 -4.97 3.64 8.86
N GLU A 60 -4.31 3.82 10.00
CA GLU A 60 -3.99 5.13 10.56
C GLU A 60 -2.56 5.53 10.19
N ILE A 61 -2.38 6.74 9.65
CA ILE A 61 -1.05 7.28 9.33
C ILE A 61 -0.41 7.87 10.58
N ILE A 62 0.72 7.31 11.00
CA ILE A 62 1.48 7.75 12.17
C ILE A 62 2.70 8.63 11.81
N ALA A 63 3.15 8.58 10.55
CA ALA A 63 4.17 9.48 10.02
C ALA A 63 3.95 9.75 8.53
N GLY A 64 4.27 10.96 8.06
CA GLY A 64 4.18 11.33 6.65
C GLY A 64 2.74 11.49 6.15
N ARG A 65 2.41 10.82 5.04
CA ARG A 65 1.10 10.91 4.38
C ARG A 65 0.64 9.57 3.81
N SER A 66 -0.69 9.43 3.65
CA SER A 66 -1.29 8.36 2.86
C SER A 66 -1.09 8.56 1.34
N LEU A 67 -1.51 7.55 0.56
CA LEU A 67 -1.65 7.64 -0.89
C LEU A 67 -2.63 8.76 -1.25
N ARG A 68 -2.28 9.53 -2.28
CA ARG A 68 -3.09 10.62 -2.82
C ARG A 68 -3.46 10.32 -4.26
N GLU A 69 -4.48 10.99 -4.77
CA GLU A 69 -4.97 10.80 -6.13
C GLU A 69 -3.85 10.94 -7.18
N GLN A 70 -2.93 11.87 -6.96
CA GLN A 70 -1.82 12.13 -7.88
C GLN A 70 -0.86 10.95 -8.00
N ASP A 71 -0.62 10.20 -6.92
CA ASP A 71 0.27 9.04 -6.92
C ASP A 71 -0.23 7.97 -7.93
N PHE A 72 -1.55 7.83 -8.06
CA PHE A 72 -2.18 6.94 -9.03
C PHE A 72 -2.17 7.50 -10.46
N LYS A 73 -2.36 8.82 -10.62
CA LYS A 73 -2.39 9.47 -11.94
C LYS A 73 -0.99 9.51 -12.59
N GLU A 74 0.05 9.67 -11.79
CA GLU A 74 1.43 9.77 -12.24
C GLU A 74 2.16 8.42 -12.26
N PHE A 75 1.50 7.34 -11.85
CA PHE A 75 2.14 6.02 -11.68
C PHE A 75 3.37 6.10 -10.76
N ALA A 76 3.24 6.83 -9.65
CA ALA A 76 4.37 7.10 -8.75
C ALA A 76 4.77 5.84 -7.98
N SER A 77 6.06 5.48 -8.02
CA SER A 77 6.64 4.42 -7.18
C SER A 77 6.83 4.90 -5.74
N VAL A 78 5.73 4.99 -5.00
CA VAL A 78 5.67 5.38 -3.59
C VAL A 78 5.17 4.23 -2.73
N ILE A 79 5.60 4.17 -1.48
CA ILE A 79 5.25 3.08 -0.56
C ILE A 79 4.91 3.61 0.83
N LEU A 80 3.99 2.91 1.50
CA LEU A 80 3.78 2.99 2.94
C LEU A 80 4.33 1.75 3.61
N LEU A 81 4.93 1.94 4.78
CA LEU A 81 5.40 0.85 5.63
C LEU A 81 4.48 0.73 6.85
N ASP A 82 4.27 -0.48 7.34
CA ASP A 82 3.74 -0.64 8.70
C ASP A 82 4.78 -0.19 9.74
N GLU A 83 4.32 0.04 10.96
CA GLU A 83 5.15 0.54 12.06
C GLU A 83 6.37 -0.35 12.33
N GLU A 84 6.18 -1.67 12.45
CA GLU A 84 7.26 -2.61 12.77
C GLU A 84 8.32 -2.64 11.67
N LEU A 85 7.89 -2.66 10.40
CA LEU A 85 8.77 -2.64 9.25
C LEU A 85 9.56 -1.34 9.15
N SER A 86 8.92 -0.21 9.49
CA SER A 86 9.59 1.09 9.55
C SER A 86 10.69 1.14 10.61
N ILE A 87 10.45 0.56 11.79
CA ILE A 87 11.43 0.50 12.88
C ILE A 87 12.58 -0.44 12.49
N SER A 88 12.26 -1.60 11.93
CA SER A 88 13.26 -2.59 11.50
C SER A 88 14.23 -2.03 10.47
N LEU A 89 13.71 -1.33 9.44
CA LEU A 89 14.53 -0.79 8.35
C LEU A 89 15.13 0.59 8.68
N PHE A 90 14.41 1.46 9.40
CA PHE A 90 14.76 2.88 9.52
C PHE A 90 14.86 3.39 10.96
N GLU A 91 14.82 2.51 11.97
CA GLU A 91 14.95 2.83 13.40
C GLU A 91 13.72 3.54 14.01
N SER A 92 13.00 4.35 13.24
CA SER A 92 11.72 4.96 13.65
C SER A 92 10.81 5.27 12.46
N PRO A 93 9.48 5.41 12.70
CA PRO A 93 8.55 5.85 11.66
C PRO A 93 8.91 7.18 11.00
N GLN A 94 9.42 8.14 11.76
CA GLN A 94 9.78 9.48 11.25
C GLN A 94 11.05 9.44 10.38
N GLU A 95 12.06 8.64 10.76
CA GLU A 95 13.28 8.48 9.97
C GLU A 95 13.05 7.73 8.65
N ALA A 96 11.99 6.92 8.56
CA ALA A 96 11.64 6.23 7.31
C ALA A 96 11.16 7.21 6.22
N ILE A 97 10.56 8.34 6.59
CA ILE A 97 9.90 9.24 5.66
C ILE A 97 10.92 9.86 4.68
N ASN A 98 10.52 9.91 3.40
CA ASN A 98 11.32 10.39 2.28
C ASN A 98 12.61 9.60 2.04
N LYS A 99 12.80 8.41 2.61
CA LYS A 99 13.89 7.51 2.21
C LYS A 99 13.49 6.70 0.97
N VAL A 100 14.50 6.14 0.29
CA VAL A 100 14.29 5.18 -0.80
C VAL A 100 14.50 3.78 -0.24
N VAL A 101 13.52 2.90 -0.43
CA VAL A 101 13.62 1.47 -0.14
C VAL A 101 13.58 0.70 -1.45
N GLU A 102 14.39 -0.34 -1.55
CA GLU A 102 14.34 -1.26 -2.68
C GLU A 102 13.36 -2.38 -2.37
N VAL A 103 12.40 -2.61 -3.26
CA VAL A 103 11.36 -3.64 -3.15
C VAL A 103 11.49 -4.55 -4.37
N ASN A 104 11.97 -5.78 -4.16
CA ASN A 104 12.30 -6.71 -5.26
C ASN A 104 13.21 -6.08 -6.35
N GLY A 105 14.13 -5.19 -5.95
CA GLY A 105 15.05 -4.49 -6.86
C GLY A 105 14.48 -3.28 -7.60
N PHE A 106 13.29 -2.82 -7.22
CA PHE A 106 12.73 -1.55 -7.67
C PHE A 106 12.74 -0.51 -6.55
N SER A 107 13.14 0.71 -6.88
CA SER A 107 13.18 1.83 -5.93
C SER A 107 11.78 2.39 -5.66
N TYR A 108 11.39 2.45 -4.39
CA TYR A 108 10.18 3.11 -3.91
C TYR A 108 10.52 4.22 -2.91
N ARG A 109 9.83 5.35 -3.01
CA ARG A 109 9.90 6.42 -2.01
C ARG A 109 8.95 6.13 -0.86
N VAL A 110 9.47 6.06 0.36
CA VAL A 110 8.63 5.97 1.57
C VAL A 110 7.93 7.31 1.79
N ILE A 111 6.61 7.34 1.66
CA ILE A 111 5.80 8.56 1.80
C ILE A 111 5.03 8.62 3.12
N GLY A 112 4.87 7.48 3.78
CA GLY A 112 4.15 7.38 5.04
C GLY A 112 4.46 6.10 5.78
N VAL A 113 4.17 6.12 7.07
CA VAL A 113 4.12 4.93 7.91
C VAL A 113 2.74 4.86 8.53
N TYR A 114 2.16 3.67 8.54
CA TYR A 114 0.85 3.43 9.10
C TYR A 114 0.88 2.38 10.20
N THR A 115 -0.16 2.39 11.03
CA THR A 115 -0.52 1.28 11.91
C THR A 115 -1.93 0.83 11.54
N SER A 116 -2.21 -0.45 11.72
CA SER A 116 -3.55 -1.01 11.50
C SER A 116 -4.25 -1.14 12.86
N PRO A 117 -5.59 -0.95 12.92
CA PRO A 117 -6.34 -1.40 14.08
C PRO A 117 -6.17 -2.92 14.22
N GLU A 118 -5.84 -3.41 15.41
CA GLU A 118 -5.81 -4.85 15.73
C GLU A 118 -7.09 -5.57 15.29
#